data_AF-A0A318HU48-F1
#
_entry.id   AF-A0A318HU48-F1
#
_cell.length_a   1.000
_cell.length_b   1.000
_cell.length_c   1.000
_cell.angle_alpha   90.00
_cell.angle_beta   90.00
_cell.angle_gamma   90.00
#
_symmetry.space_group_name_H-M   'P 1'
#
loop_
_entity.id
_entity.type
_entity.pdbx_description
1 polymer ?
#
loop_
_entity_poly.entity_id
_entity_poly.type
_entity_poly.pdbx_seq_one_letter_code
_entity_poly.pdbx_strand_id
1 'polypeptide(L)' 'MSWCGEKGGIQAAKQHHDVIMTPRTHNYFNFYHVEDKVNEPLAFDEFLPLEKVYS' A
#
# COMPACT_ATOMS: atom_id res chain seq x y z
N MET A 1 -11.74 4.70 -4.56
CA MET A 1 -10.55 3.86 -4.29
C MET A 1 -9.45 4.74 -3.72
N SER A 2 -8.99 4.47 -2.50
CA SER A 2 -8.00 5.31 -1.81
C SER A 2 -6.60 4.72 -1.93
N TRP A 3 -5.81 5.22 -2.88
CA TRP A 3 -4.48 4.68 -3.17
C TRP A 3 -3.32 5.60 -2.74
N CYS A 4 -3.50 6.92 -2.82
CA CYS A 4 -2.56 7.91 -2.25
C CYS A 4 -2.72 8.06 -0.72
N GLY A 5 -2.59 6.94 0.01
CA GLY A 5 -2.88 6.85 1.43
C GLY A 5 -4.38 6.81 1.74
N GLU A 6 -4.73 7.01 3.01
CA GLU A 6 -6.10 6.79 3.52
C GLU A 6 -6.97 8.05 3.57
N LYS A 7 -6.36 9.25 3.52
CA LYS A 7 -7.06 10.53 3.72
C LYS A 7 -8.27 10.69 2.80
N GLY A 8 -8.11 10.36 1.52
CA GLY A 8 -9.19 10.46 0.53
C GLY A 8 -10.34 9.49 0.80
N GLY A 9 -10.01 8.23 1.13
CA GLY A 9 -10.99 7.23 1.53
C GLY A 9 -11.75 7.62 2.79
N ILE A 10 -11.06 8.13 3.81
CA ILE A 10 -11.68 8.60 5.05
C ILE A 10 -12.65 9.76 4.77
N GLN A 11 -12.27 10.72 3.92
CA GLN A 11 -13.14 11.83 3.55
C GLN A 11 -14.37 11.37 2.76
N ALA A 12 -14.20 10.45 1.81
CA ALA A 12 -15.31 9.88 1.03
C ALA A 12 -16.28 9.08 1.90
N ALA A 13 -15.77 8.27 2.84
CA ALA A 13 -16.58 7.53 3.79
C ALA A 13 -17.41 8.46 4.70
N LYS A 14 -16.83 9.59 5.15
CA LYS A 14 -17.57 10.64 5.89
C LYS A 14 -18.70 11.29 5.10
N GLN A 15 -18.65 11.22 3.78
CA GLN A 15 -19.70 11.70 2.87
C GLN A 15 -20.67 10.58 2.47
N HIS A 16 -20.60 9.41 3.11
CA HIS A 16 -21.43 8.23 2.82
C HIS A 16 -21.23 7.63 1.43
N HIS A 17 -20.05 7.82 0.82
CA HIS A 17 -19.68 7.10 -0.39
C HIS A 17 -19.07 5.73 -0.05
N ASP A 18 -19.24 4.75 -0.94
CA ASP A 18 -18.53 3.48 -0.86
C ASP A 18 -17.03 3.67 -1.11
N VAL A 19 -16.21 2.95 -0.33
CA VAL A 19 -14.76 3.07 -0.39
C VAL A 19 -14.11 1.71 -0.46
N ILE A 20 -13.21 1.56 -1.44
CA ILE A 20 -12.22 0.49 -1.48
C ILE A 20 -10.88 1.07 -1.04
N MET A 21 -10.33 0.55 0.06
CA MET A 21 -9.02 0.95 0.59
C MET A 21 -7.93 0.14 -0.11
N THR A 22 -7.02 0.84 -0.79
CA THR A 22 -5.84 0.25 -1.43
C THR A 22 -4.61 1.15 -1.20
N PRO A 23 -4.34 1.64 0.04
CA PRO A 23 -3.27 2.58 0.27
C PRO A 23 -1.92 2.03 -0.18
N ARG A 24 -1.13 2.87 -0.87
CA ARG A 24 0.26 2.58 -1.27
C ARG A 24 1.11 2.00 -0.15
N THR A 25 0.86 2.42 1.09
CA THR A 25 1.63 1.99 2.26
C THR A 25 1.46 0.52 2.64
N HIS A 26 0.37 -0.14 2.23
CA HIS A 26 0.04 -1.51 2.65
C HIS A 26 -0.30 -2.46 1.49
N ASN A 27 -0.79 -1.95 0.36
CA ASN A 27 -1.40 -2.81 -0.68
C ASN A 27 -0.72 -2.73 -2.05
N TYR A 28 0.42 -2.05 -2.16
CA TYR A 28 1.17 -1.93 -3.41
C TYR A 28 2.26 -3.00 -3.46
N PHE A 29 1.91 -4.18 -3.98
CA PHE A 29 2.78 -5.37 -3.99
C PHE A 29 3.80 -5.40 -5.12
N ASN A 30 3.92 -4.31 -5.87
CA ASN A 30 4.97 -4.08 -6.87
C ASN A 30 6.24 -3.43 -6.26
N PHE A 31 6.33 -3.38 -4.94
CA PHE A 31 7.50 -2.96 -4.16
C PHE A 31 8.37 -4.14 -3.75
N TYR A 32 9.55 -3.86 -3.22
CA TYR A 32 10.36 -4.91 -2.60
C TYR A 32 9.76 -5.35 -1.27
N HIS A 33 9.84 -6.66 -0.98
CA HIS A 33 9.30 -7.26 0.26
C HIS A 33 10.40 -7.73 1.22
N VAL A 34 11.66 -7.65 0.81
CA VAL A 34 12.86 -7.93 1.61
C VAL A 34 13.82 -6.74 1.53
N GLU A 35 14.64 -6.55 2.58
CA GLU A 35 15.64 -5.47 2.61
C GLU A 35 16.81 -5.73 1.63
N ASP A 36 17.27 -6.99 1.55
CA ASP A 36 18.30 -7.40 0.59
C ASP A 36 17.69 -7.64 -0.79
N LYS A 37 17.82 -6.64 -1.65
CA LYS A 37 17.27 -6.63 -3.01
C LYS A 37 18.13 -7.40 -4.02
N VAL A 38 19.30 -7.93 -3.65
CA VAL A 38 20.27 -8.52 -4.61
C VAL A 38 19.69 -9.71 -5.37
N ASN A 39 18.85 -10.51 -4.72
CA ASN A 39 18.24 -11.71 -5.31
C ASN A 39 16.77 -11.53 -5.70
N GLU A 40 16.23 -10.32 -5.60
CA GLU A 40 14.84 -10.03 -5.96
C GLU A 40 14.69 -9.64 -7.44
N PRO A 41 13.55 -9.95 -8.08
CA PRO A 41 13.20 -9.37 -9.36
C PRO A 41 13.15 -7.83 -9.28
N LEU A 42 13.35 -7.16 -10.42
CA LEU A 42 13.20 -5.70 -10.50
C LEU A 42 11.79 -5.27 -10.06
N ALA A 43 11.73 -4.47 -9.00
CA ALA A 43 10.51 -3.88 -8.46
C ALA A 43 10.66 -2.35 -8.31
N PHE A 44 9.56 -1.67 -7.97
CA PHE A 44 9.61 -0.26 -7.59
C PHE A 44 10.32 -0.11 -6.24
N ASP A 45 11.15 0.91 -6.10
CA ASP A 45 12.22 1.00 -5.08
C ASP A 45 11.75 1.06 -3.61
N GLU A 46 10.45 1.14 -3.35
CA GLU A 46 9.91 1.12 -1.99
C GLU A 46 9.97 -0.26 -1.33
N PHE A 47 9.74 -0.27 -0.01
CA PHE A 47 9.80 -1.46 0.83
C PHE A 47 8.47 -1.69 1.56
N LEU A 48 7.91 -2.89 1.39
CA LEU A 48 6.65 -3.34 1.96
C LEU A 48 6.82 -4.76 2.52
N PRO A 49 7.35 -4.91 3.75
CA PRO A 49 7.50 -6.23 4.35
C PRO A 49 6.15 -6.80 4.78
N LEU A 50 6.08 -8.13 4.95
CA LEU A 50 4.87 -8.81 5.40
C LEU A 50 4.37 -8.29 6.74
N GLU A 51 5.26 -7.99 7.70
CA GLU A 51 4.82 -7.46 9.01
C GLU A 51 4.04 -6.16 8.86
N LYS A 52 4.38 -5.33 7.87
CA LYS A 52 3.68 -4.08 7.58
C LYS A 52 2.33 -4.33 6.89
N VAL A 53 2.22 -5.37 6.07
CA VAL A 53 0.93 -5.73 5.45
C VAL A 53 -0.08 -6.20 6.50
N TYR A 54 0.39 -6.81 7.58
CA TYR A 54 -0.42 -7.40 8.65
C TYR A 54 -0.51 -6.55 9.94
N SER A 55 0.04 -5.34 9.96
CA SER A 55 0.03 -4.44 11.14
C SER A 55 -1.28 -3.68 11.33
#